data_AF-S6GMB6-F1
#
_entry.id   AF-S6GMB6-F1
#
_cell.length_a   1.000
_cell.length_b   1.000
_cell.length_c   1.000
_cell.angle_alpha   90.00
_cell.angle_beta   90.00
_cell.angle_gamma   90.00
#
_symmetry.space_group_name_H-M   'P 1'
#
loop_
_entity.id
_entity.type
_entity.pdbx_description
1 polymer ?
#
loop_
_entity_poly.entity_id
_entity_poly.type
_entity_poly.pdbx_seq_one_letter_code
_entity_poly.pdbx_strand_id
1 'polypeptide(L)'
;MFQEAKIDYPDSEKLGPAPYTHPHNEILYWLIESGLTSLLGIIIALSATVVALLKLGWRSGLTYTALLFPISFHTQVELPFYHSSALWFLWIFLLFMVYRHTSYNRTVLLSSAADKLLKGVTAISCISLIAFFLHSLISLSGLVHFIYGGKTQYSYLKVASYNLYYQDLAYNVSLTRGLYIDIALGEKSRAINYINWAETDLVNNPIPSTINNLALAYVYTQQPKLALALMQKAIKMYPASKEVIQRYREVQQGLEISDFKRDVKSDAGRSQGQANP
;
A
#
# COMPACT_ATOMS: atom_id res chain seq x y z
N MET A 1 6.04 -8.43 10.23
CA MET A 1 6.65 -9.20 11.34
C MET A 1 6.64 -8.47 12.70
N PHE A 2 5.46 -8.02 13.19
CA PHE A 2 5.26 -7.55 14.58
C PHE A 2 3.88 -7.95 15.15
N GLN A 3 3.01 -8.59 14.35
CA GLN A 3 1.65 -8.88 14.78
C GLN A 3 1.60 -10.05 15.77
N GLU A 4 2.51 -11.02 15.66
CA GLU A 4 2.56 -12.15 16.58
C GLU A 4 2.87 -11.72 18.02
N ALA A 5 3.60 -10.61 18.20
CA ALA A 5 3.84 -10.03 19.52
C ALA A 5 2.55 -9.60 20.24
N LYS A 6 1.43 -9.42 19.51
CA LYS A 6 0.11 -9.16 20.12
C LYS A 6 -0.41 -10.35 20.92
N ILE A 7 -0.01 -11.57 20.56
CA ILE A 7 -0.50 -12.81 21.20
C ILE A 7 -0.06 -12.85 22.67
N ASP A 8 1.15 -12.39 22.95
CA ASP A 8 1.74 -12.42 24.29
C ASP A 8 1.47 -11.13 25.09
N TYR A 9 0.74 -10.17 24.52
CA TYR A 9 0.46 -8.89 25.18
C TYR A 9 -0.71 -9.03 26.18
N PRO A 10 -0.52 -8.71 27.48
CA PRO A 10 -1.52 -8.96 28.52
C PRO A 10 -2.87 -8.25 28.32
N ASP A 11 -2.87 -7.12 27.62
CA ASP A 11 -4.03 -6.26 27.37
C ASP A 11 -4.42 -6.26 25.87
N SER A 12 -4.21 -7.38 25.18
CA SER A 12 -4.38 -7.48 23.72
C SER A 12 -5.79 -7.15 23.24
N GLU A 13 -6.80 -7.35 24.09
CA GLU A 13 -8.20 -6.97 23.85
C GLU A 13 -8.41 -5.46 23.70
N LYS A 14 -7.55 -4.63 24.30
CA LYS A 14 -7.58 -3.16 24.15
C LYS A 14 -6.93 -2.70 22.84
N LEU A 15 -6.23 -3.58 22.13
CA LEU A 15 -5.61 -3.25 20.86
C LEU A 15 -6.68 -3.18 19.77
N GLY A 16 -6.58 -2.15 18.92
CA GLY A 16 -7.50 -1.99 17.80
C GLY A 16 -7.45 -3.16 16.80
N PRO A 17 -8.46 -3.27 15.90
CA PRO A 17 -8.56 -4.39 14.95
C PRO A 17 -7.52 -4.34 13.83
N ALA A 18 -6.80 -3.22 13.69
CA ALA A 18 -5.84 -3.00 12.62
C ALA A 18 -4.49 -3.71 12.91
N PRO A 19 -3.80 -4.19 11.86
CA PRO A 19 -2.41 -4.60 11.99
C PRO A 19 -1.57 -3.39 12.44
N TYR A 20 -0.56 -3.62 13.28
CA TYR A 20 0.49 -2.63 13.52
C TYR A 20 1.18 -2.27 12.21
N THR A 21 1.21 -0.97 11.92
CA THR A 21 1.90 -0.38 10.79
C THR A 21 3.19 0.31 11.25
N HIS A 22 3.94 0.85 10.30
CA HIS A 22 5.13 1.67 10.56
C HIS A 22 4.81 2.91 11.43
N PRO A 23 5.83 3.55 12.05
CA PRO A 23 5.63 4.77 12.80
C PRO A 23 4.88 5.84 11.99
N HIS A 24 3.88 6.48 12.59
CA HIS A 24 3.10 7.57 11.99
C HIS A 24 3.86 8.90 12.00
N ASN A 25 5.17 8.86 11.76
CA ASN A 25 6.02 10.04 11.67
C ASN A 25 6.84 9.91 10.40
N GLU A 26 6.71 10.86 9.49
CA GLU A 26 7.31 10.82 8.15
C GLU A 26 8.85 10.80 8.20
N ILE A 27 9.46 11.49 9.18
CA ILE A 27 10.92 11.49 9.36
C ILE A 27 11.41 10.10 9.81
N LEU A 28 10.73 9.50 10.80
CA LEU A 28 11.07 8.14 11.25
C LEU A 28 10.82 7.12 10.15
N TYR A 29 9.74 7.30 9.38
CA TYR A 29 9.41 6.45 8.25
C TYR A 29 10.54 6.47 7.19
N TRP A 30 10.96 7.67 6.75
CA TRP A 30 12.07 7.82 5.81
C TRP A 30 13.42 7.33 6.36
N LEU A 31 13.65 7.44 7.67
CA LEU A 31 14.83 6.90 8.33
C LEU A 31 14.85 5.36 8.30
N ILE A 32 13.69 4.71 8.49
CA ILE A 32 13.59 3.25 8.42
C ILE A 32 13.79 2.75 6.98
N GLU A 33 13.22 3.44 5.99
CA GLU A 33 13.32 3.02 4.59
C GLU A 33 14.71 3.24 3.98
N SER A 34 15.28 4.43 4.18
CA SER A 34 16.51 4.87 3.49
C SER A 34 17.73 5.02 4.42
N GLY A 35 17.56 4.77 5.71
CA GLY A 35 18.63 4.84 6.69
C GLY A 35 19.14 6.25 6.96
N LEU A 36 20.39 6.35 7.37
CA LEU A 36 21.01 7.63 7.74
C LEU A 36 21.10 8.63 6.57
N THR A 37 21.13 8.12 5.33
CA THR A 37 21.23 8.95 4.12
C THR A 37 20.03 9.89 3.97
N SER A 38 18.79 9.42 4.19
CA SER A 38 17.61 10.27 4.14
C SER A 38 17.62 11.31 5.25
N LEU A 39 17.98 10.90 6.47
CA LEU A 39 18.06 11.81 7.61
C LEU A 39 19.03 12.97 7.36
N LEU A 40 20.21 12.69 6.82
CA LEU A 40 21.17 13.73 6.44
C LEU A 40 20.60 14.68 5.37
N GLY A 41 19.95 14.14 4.34
CA GLY A 41 19.28 14.93 3.31
C GLY A 41 18.21 15.87 3.89
N ILE A 42 17.39 15.37 4.81
CA ILE A 42 16.35 16.15 5.50
C ILE A 42 16.99 17.26 6.35
N ILE A 43 18.03 16.95 7.13
CA ILE A 43 18.72 17.94 7.96
C ILE A 43 19.33 19.05 7.10
N ILE A 44 19.95 18.70 5.97
CA ILE A 44 20.53 19.67 5.03
C ILE A 44 19.41 20.54 4.43
N ALA A 45 18.32 19.94 3.95
CA ALA A 45 17.18 20.67 3.39
C ALA A 45 16.50 21.58 4.41
N LEU A 46 16.33 21.10 5.65
CA LEU A 46 15.78 21.89 6.76
C LEU A 46 16.69 23.07 7.08
N SER A 47 17.99 22.84 7.21
CA SER A 47 18.98 23.89 7.52
C SER A 47 19.00 24.95 6.41
N ALA A 48 19.01 24.53 5.14
CA ALA A 48 18.94 25.43 4.00
C ALA A 48 17.64 26.26 4.00
N THR A 49 16.51 25.64 4.37
CA THR A 49 15.20 26.32 4.42
C THR A 49 15.16 27.33 5.55
N VAL A 50 15.68 26.98 6.73
CA VAL A 50 15.80 27.91 7.87
C VAL A 50 16.67 29.10 7.48
N VAL A 51 17.83 28.88 6.85
CA VAL A 51 18.71 29.97 6.38
C VAL A 51 18.00 30.86 5.35
N ALA A 52 17.22 30.28 4.43
CA ALA A 52 16.44 31.04 3.45
C ALA A 52 15.36 31.90 4.13
N LEU A 53 14.63 31.34 5.11
CA LEU A 53 13.65 32.05 5.92
C LEU A 53 14.25 33.21 6.72
N LEU A 54 15.44 33.03 7.29
CA LEU A 54 16.13 34.10 8.03
C LEU A 54 16.57 35.24 7.09
N LYS A 55 16.99 34.93 5.86
CA LYS A 55 17.40 35.92 4.85
C LYS A 55 16.24 36.78 4.32
N LEU A 56 15.00 36.32 4.43
CA LEU A 56 13.79 37.05 4.03
C LEU A 56 13.43 38.22 4.95
N GLY A 57 14.09 38.33 6.12
CA GLY A 57 13.76 39.29 7.16
C GLY A 57 12.55 38.86 8.00
N TRP A 58 12.35 39.52 9.14
CA TRP A 58 11.41 39.11 10.19
C TRP A 58 9.97 38.91 9.69
N ARG A 59 9.42 39.89 8.95
CA ARG A 59 8.01 39.86 8.52
C ARG A 59 7.75 38.73 7.53
N SER A 60 8.48 38.69 6.42
CA SER A 60 8.29 37.69 5.36
C SER A 60 8.69 36.29 5.84
N GLY A 61 9.78 36.17 6.60
CA GLY A 61 10.24 34.91 7.19
C GLY A 61 9.19 34.30 8.12
N LEU A 62 8.58 35.10 9.01
CA LEU A 62 7.50 34.62 9.89
C LEU A 62 6.25 34.22 9.12
N THR A 63 5.84 34.98 8.10
CA THR A 63 4.67 34.62 7.28
C THR A 63 4.85 33.25 6.63
N TYR A 64 5.99 33.01 5.98
CA TYR A 64 6.24 31.70 5.37
C TYR A 64 6.41 30.58 6.42
N THR A 65 7.01 30.89 7.56
CA THR A 65 7.10 29.94 8.68
C THR A 65 5.71 29.55 9.17
N ALA A 66 4.80 30.51 9.35
CA ALA A 66 3.43 30.26 9.77
C ALA A 66 2.64 29.42 8.75
N LEU A 67 2.94 29.52 7.46
CA LEU A 67 2.33 28.69 6.42
C LEU A 67 2.92 27.27 6.36
N LEU A 68 4.25 27.12 6.54
CA LEU A 68 4.93 25.83 6.47
C LEU A 68 4.77 25.01 7.76
N PHE A 69 4.70 25.66 8.92
CA PHE A 69 4.73 25.00 10.22
C PHE A 69 3.59 24.00 10.43
N PRO A 70 2.31 24.31 10.15
CA PRO A 70 1.22 23.36 10.38
C PRO A 70 1.39 22.07 9.58
N ILE A 71 1.77 22.19 8.30
CA ILE A 71 1.99 21.04 7.43
C ILE A 71 3.21 20.25 7.91
N SER A 72 4.33 20.94 8.19
CA SER A 72 5.58 20.30 8.62
C SER A 72 5.50 19.68 10.02
N PHE A 73 4.62 20.21 10.89
CA PHE A 73 4.38 19.63 12.21
C PHE A 73 3.42 18.45 12.12
N HIS A 74 2.46 18.50 11.21
CA HIS A 74 1.54 17.37 10.98
C HIS A 74 2.28 16.11 10.51
N THR A 75 3.38 16.25 9.77
CA THR A 75 4.27 15.12 9.40
C THR A 75 4.92 14.41 10.60
N GLN A 76 4.90 15.04 11.79
CA GLN A 76 5.48 14.45 13.00
C GLN A 76 4.52 13.52 13.74
N VAL A 77 3.21 13.69 13.53
CA VAL A 77 2.16 12.95 14.22
C VAL A 77 1.40 12.00 13.30
N GLU A 78 1.40 12.29 11.99
CA GLU A 78 0.77 11.48 10.96
C GLU A 78 1.62 11.45 9.66
N LEU A 79 1.12 10.78 8.63
CA LEU A 79 1.74 10.63 7.30
C LEU A 79 0.96 11.43 6.23
N PRO A 80 0.83 12.77 6.35
CA PRO A 80 -0.02 13.55 5.48
C PRO A 80 0.40 13.54 4.01
N PHE A 81 1.69 13.38 3.70
CA PHE A 81 2.16 13.33 2.32
C PHE A 81 1.84 11.98 1.67
N TYR A 82 1.79 10.90 2.44
CA TYR A 82 1.32 9.60 1.96
C TYR A 82 -0.18 9.59 1.69
N HIS A 83 -0.96 10.33 2.48
CA HIS A 83 -2.42 10.37 2.34
C HIS A 83 -2.94 11.44 1.38
N SER A 84 -2.17 12.51 1.12
CA SER A 84 -2.63 13.62 0.29
C SER A 84 -1.51 14.20 -0.58
N SER A 85 -1.60 13.91 -1.88
CA SER A 85 -0.74 14.54 -2.90
C SER A 85 -0.94 16.06 -2.99
N ALA A 86 -2.12 16.55 -2.62
CA ALA A 86 -2.41 17.99 -2.58
C ALA A 86 -1.63 18.70 -1.48
N LEU A 87 -1.56 18.11 -0.27
CA LEU A 87 -0.75 18.66 0.82
C LEU A 87 0.73 18.62 0.48
N TRP A 88 1.20 17.54 -0.13
CA TRP A 88 2.57 17.43 -0.62
C TRP A 88 2.91 18.53 -1.64
N PHE A 89 2.04 18.73 -2.64
CA PHE A 89 2.25 19.77 -3.66
C PHE A 89 2.22 21.17 -3.05
N LEU A 90 1.25 21.47 -2.17
CA LEU A 90 1.17 22.76 -1.47
C LEU A 90 2.45 23.03 -0.68
N TRP A 91 2.96 22.02 0.03
CA TRP A 91 4.20 22.15 0.80
C TRP A 91 5.41 22.45 -0.09
N ILE A 92 5.60 21.71 -1.20
CA ILE A 92 6.66 22.00 -2.19
C ILE A 92 6.49 23.41 -2.79
N PHE A 93 5.27 23.82 -3.09
CA PHE A 93 4.99 25.14 -3.65
C PHE A 93 5.38 26.26 -2.66
N LEU A 94 5.04 26.11 -1.37
CA LEU A 94 5.44 27.06 -0.33
C LEU A 94 6.96 27.12 -0.18
N LEU A 95 7.66 25.98 -0.21
CA LEU A 95 9.12 25.96 -0.23
C LEU A 95 9.68 26.69 -1.45
N PHE A 96 9.14 26.42 -2.64
CA PHE A 96 9.52 27.13 -3.86
C PHE A 96 9.38 28.66 -3.69
N MET A 97 8.28 29.13 -3.09
CA MET A 97 8.10 30.57 -2.82
C MET A 97 9.19 31.12 -1.91
N VAL A 98 9.58 30.39 -0.85
CA VAL A 98 10.67 30.78 0.05
C VAL A 98 11.99 30.94 -0.72
N TYR A 99 12.38 29.92 -1.51
CA TYR A 99 13.66 29.93 -2.24
C TYR A 99 13.70 30.91 -3.41
N ARG A 100 12.54 31.26 -3.97
CA ARG A 100 12.45 32.17 -5.12
C ARG A 100 13.00 33.57 -4.82
N HIS A 101 12.83 34.07 -3.60
CA HIS A 101 13.30 35.41 -3.21
C HIS A 101 14.83 35.56 -3.24
N THR A 102 15.56 34.45 -3.08
CA THR A 102 17.02 34.41 -3.05
C THR A 102 17.63 33.83 -4.33
N SER A 103 16.84 33.72 -5.40
CA SER A 103 17.31 33.16 -6.66
C SER A 103 18.14 34.18 -7.45
N TYR A 104 19.37 33.81 -7.80
CA TYR A 104 20.24 34.58 -8.68
C TYR A 104 20.40 33.83 -10.00
N ASN A 105 20.15 34.51 -11.11
CA ASN A 105 20.42 33.94 -12.42
C ASN A 105 21.93 34.02 -12.68
N ARG A 106 22.58 32.86 -12.76
CA ARG A 106 23.96 32.74 -13.21
C ARG A 106 23.97 32.03 -14.56
N THR A 107 24.52 32.68 -15.57
CA THR A 107 24.75 32.04 -16.87
C THR A 107 25.95 31.11 -16.72
N VAL A 108 25.72 29.82 -16.96
CA VAL A 108 26.78 28.81 -16.98
C VAL A 108 27.10 28.53 -18.44
N LEU A 109 28.37 28.66 -18.83
CA LEU A 109 28.82 28.30 -20.17
C LEU A 109 29.00 26.77 -20.21
N LEU A 110 28.01 26.08 -20.76
CA LEU A 110 28.09 24.63 -21.00
C LEU A 110 28.81 24.36 -22.32
N SER A 111 29.59 23.27 -22.37
CA SER A 111 30.11 22.78 -23.65
C SER A 111 28.95 22.32 -24.53
N SER A 112 29.12 22.35 -25.86
CA SER A 112 28.07 21.89 -26.79
C SER A 112 27.68 20.43 -26.53
N ALA A 113 28.63 19.59 -26.08
CA ALA A 113 28.37 18.22 -25.69
C ALA A 113 27.49 18.12 -24.43
N ALA A 114 27.79 18.91 -23.38
CA ALA A 114 27.01 18.92 -22.14
C ALA A 114 25.58 19.45 -22.36
N ASP A 115 25.41 20.49 -23.18
CA ASP A 115 24.09 21.04 -23.52
C ASP A 115 23.22 20.02 -24.27
N LYS A 116 23.79 19.33 -25.28
CA LYS A 116 23.10 18.26 -26.02
C LYS A 116 22.73 17.08 -25.11
N LEU A 117 23.65 16.68 -24.22
CA LEU A 117 23.40 15.60 -23.26
C LEU A 117 22.27 15.97 -22.31
N LEU A 118 22.30 17.16 -21.71
CA LEU A 118 21.28 17.60 -20.76
C LEU A 118 19.89 17.64 -21.40
N LYS A 119 19.78 18.19 -22.61
CA LYS A 119 18.52 18.21 -23.38
C LYS A 119 18.04 16.79 -23.70
N GLY A 120 18.93 15.92 -24.16
CA GLY A 120 18.62 14.53 -24.47
C GLY A 120 18.14 13.74 -23.25
N VAL A 121 18.89 13.79 -22.14
CA VAL A 121 18.54 13.13 -20.88
C VAL A 121 17.21 13.66 -20.34
N THR A 122 17.01 14.98 -20.36
CA THR A 122 15.74 15.57 -19.90
C THR A 122 14.57 15.08 -20.74
N ALA A 123 14.69 15.11 -22.07
CA ALA A 123 13.63 14.64 -22.97
C ALA A 123 13.31 13.16 -22.77
N ILE A 124 14.34 12.30 -22.68
CA ILE A 124 14.17 10.87 -22.41
C ILE A 124 13.51 10.66 -21.05
N SER A 125 13.97 11.34 -19.99
CA SER A 125 13.36 11.21 -18.66
C SER A 125 11.90 11.63 -18.64
N CYS A 126 11.53 12.71 -19.34
CA CYS A 126 10.15 13.17 -19.44
C CYS A 126 9.28 12.13 -20.15
N ILE A 127 9.74 11.59 -21.29
CA ILE A 127 9.01 10.56 -22.04
C ILE A 127 8.85 9.30 -21.20
N SER A 128 9.92 8.84 -20.54
CA SER A 128 9.88 7.67 -19.66
C SER A 128 8.93 7.85 -18.48
N LEU A 129 8.95 9.01 -17.82
CA LEU A 129 8.04 9.31 -16.71
C LEU A 129 6.58 9.37 -17.17
N ILE A 130 6.29 10.02 -18.29
CA ILE A 130 4.94 10.06 -18.86
C ILE A 130 4.45 8.64 -19.17
N ALA A 131 5.27 7.81 -19.83
CA ALA A 131 4.93 6.44 -20.13
C ALA A 131 4.67 5.62 -18.85
N PHE A 132 5.53 5.75 -17.84
CA PHE A 132 5.39 5.08 -16.55
C PHE A 132 4.12 5.50 -15.80
N PHE A 133 3.82 6.80 -15.74
CA PHE A 133 2.60 7.30 -15.10
C PHE A 133 1.34 6.88 -15.85
N LEU A 134 1.37 6.91 -17.18
CA LEU A 134 0.25 6.44 -17.99
C LEU A 134 -0.01 4.94 -17.77
N HIS A 135 1.05 4.13 -17.76
CA HIS A 135 0.95 2.70 -17.44
C HIS A 135 0.36 2.45 -16.05
N SER A 136 0.80 3.24 -15.05
CA SER A 136 0.29 3.15 -13.68
C SER A 136 -1.17 3.59 -13.56
N LEU A 137 -1.59 4.62 -14.29
CA LEU A 137 -2.98 5.07 -14.33
C LEU A 137 -3.89 4.02 -14.97
N ILE A 138 -3.49 3.43 -16.09
CA ILE A 138 -4.24 2.35 -16.76
C ILE A 138 -4.35 1.13 -15.85
N SER A 139 -3.24 0.74 -15.23
CA SER A 139 -3.20 -0.34 -14.23
C SER A 139 -4.19 -0.12 -13.09
N LEU A 140 -4.14 1.05 -12.45
CA LEU A 140 -5.05 1.40 -11.37
C LEU A 140 -6.51 1.39 -11.83
N SER A 141 -6.80 1.98 -13.00
CA SER A 141 -8.15 2.00 -13.56
C SER A 141 -8.69 0.58 -13.80
N GLY A 142 -7.87 -0.32 -14.39
CA GLY A 142 -8.23 -1.72 -14.58
C GLY A 142 -8.50 -2.44 -13.26
N LEU A 143 -7.66 -2.21 -12.26
CA LEU A 143 -7.81 -2.82 -10.93
C LEU A 143 -9.10 -2.35 -10.22
N VAL A 144 -9.41 -1.05 -10.28
CA VAL A 144 -10.66 -0.48 -9.77
C VAL A 144 -11.87 -1.08 -10.48
N HIS A 145 -11.84 -1.20 -11.82
CA HIS A 145 -12.92 -1.82 -12.57
C HIS A 145 -13.09 -3.31 -12.23
N PHE A 146 -12.01 -4.04 -11.98
CA PHE A 146 -12.08 -5.45 -11.59
C PHE A 146 -12.68 -5.63 -10.19
N ILE A 147 -12.28 -4.80 -9.22
CA ILE A 147 -12.74 -4.91 -7.83
C ILE A 147 -14.19 -4.45 -7.69
N TYR A 148 -14.55 -3.30 -8.27
CA TYR A 148 -15.84 -2.65 -8.03
C TYR A 148 -16.84 -2.80 -9.20
N GLY A 149 -16.36 -3.09 -10.41
CA GLY A 149 -17.21 -3.13 -11.60
C GLY A 149 -18.07 -4.38 -11.77
N GLY A 150 -18.02 -5.32 -10.82
CA GLY A 150 -18.85 -6.54 -10.80
C GLY A 150 -18.54 -7.58 -11.88
N LYS A 151 -17.80 -7.22 -12.93
CA LYS A 151 -17.41 -8.11 -14.03
C LYS A 151 -16.05 -8.74 -13.74
N THR A 152 -15.97 -10.06 -13.80
CA THR A 152 -14.78 -10.84 -13.43
C THR A 152 -13.69 -10.90 -14.50
N GLN A 153 -13.70 -10.00 -15.47
CA GLN A 153 -12.80 -10.10 -16.62
C GLN A 153 -11.35 -9.86 -16.21
N TYR A 154 -10.55 -10.93 -16.15
CA TYR A 154 -9.12 -10.89 -15.82
C TYR A 154 -8.28 -10.05 -16.80
N SER A 155 -8.83 -9.72 -17.98
CA SER A 155 -8.20 -8.77 -18.91
C SER A 155 -7.90 -7.42 -18.26
N TYR A 156 -8.73 -6.97 -17.30
CA TYR A 156 -8.51 -5.73 -16.57
C TYR A 156 -7.29 -5.79 -15.63
N LEU A 157 -6.89 -6.98 -15.18
CA LEU A 157 -5.72 -7.17 -14.32
C LEU A 157 -4.41 -7.35 -15.10
N LYS A 158 -4.48 -7.65 -16.40
CA LYS A 158 -3.28 -7.93 -17.21
C LYS A 158 -2.29 -6.78 -17.24
N VAL A 159 -2.76 -5.53 -17.29
CA VAL A 159 -1.84 -4.38 -17.27
C VAL A 159 -1.25 -4.19 -15.87
N ALA A 160 -2.04 -4.45 -14.83
CA ALA A 160 -1.61 -4.31 -13.45
C ALA A 160 -0.59 -5.36 -13.04
N SER A 161 -0.63 -6.59 -13.60
CA SER A 161 0.33 -7.65 -13.30
C SER A 161 1.77 -7.30 -13.71
N TYR A 162 1.97 -6.44 -14.71
CA TYR A 162 3.30 -5.98 -15.13
C TYR A 162 3.66 -4.58 -14.61
N ASN A 163 2.85 -4.03 -13.70
CA ASN A 163 3.13 -2.72 -13.12
C ASN A 163 3.89 -2.87 -11.79
N LEU A 164 5.04 -2.20 -11.67
CA LEU A 164 5.91 -2.26 -10.50
C LEU A 164 5.19 -2.00 -9.16
N TYR A 165 4.16 -1.13 -9.14
CA TYR A 165 3.42 -0.79 -7.93
C TYR A 165 2.19 -1.67 -7.68
N TYR A 166 1.57 -2.19 -8.74
CA TYR A 166 0.26 -2.85 -8.65
C TYR A 166 0.30 -4.36 -8.88
N GLN A 167 1.44 -4.93 -9.27
CA GLN A 167 1.59 -6.36 -9.58
C GLN A 167 1.16 -7.25 -8.40
N ASP A 168 1.62 -6.95 -7.19
CA ASP A 168 1.32 -7.77 -6.00
C ASP A 168 -0.16 -7.70 -5.62
N LEU A 169 -0.75 -6.51 -5.74
CA LEU A 169 -2.18 -6.31 -5.49
C LEU A 169 -3.02 -7.02 -6.55
N ALA A 170 -2.65 -6.91 -7.83
CA ALA A 170 -3.30 -7.60 -8.93
C ALA A 170 -3.24 -9.13 -8.75
N TYR A 171 -2.09 -9.64 -8.32
CA TYR A 171 -1.89 -11.06 -8.04
C TYR A 171 -2.74 -11.55 -6.86
N ASN A 172 -2.71 -10.84 -5.72
CA ASN A 172 -3.53 -11.15 -4.55
C ASN A 172 -5.03 -11.16 -4.90
N VAL A 173 -5.51 -10.12 -5.60
CA VAL A 173 -6.91 -10.00 -6.02
C VAL A 173 -7.29 -11.11 -7.01
N SER A 174 -6.40 -11.46 -7.94
CA SER A 174 -6.56 -12.57 -8.89
C SER A 174 -6.72 -13.92 -8.18
N LEU A 175 -5.84 -14.22 -7.22
CA LEU A 175 -5.89 -15.46 -6.44
C LEU A 175 -7.13 -15.52 -5.55
N THR A 176 -7.43 -14.42 -4.85
CA THR A 176 -8.63 -14.30 -4.01
C THR A 176 -9.90 -14.52 -4.84
N ARG A 177 -9.99 -13.96 -6.05
CA ARG A 177 -11.12 -14.21 -6.94
C ARG A 177 -11.16 -15.65 -7.39
N GLY A 178 -10.01 -16.24 -7.72
CA GLY A 178 -9.90 -17.65 -8.10
C GLY A 178 -10.45 -18.60 -7.03
N LEU A 179 -10.16 -18.34 -5.75
CA LEU A 179 -10.73 -19.08 -4.62
C LEU A 179 -12.27 -19.04 -4.63
N TYR A 180 -12.86 -17.86 -4.81
CA TYR A 180 -14.32 -17.73 -4.82
C TYR A 180 -14.99 -18.39 -6.03
N ILE A 181 -14.33 -18.38 -7.18
CA ILE A 181 -14.79 -19.10 -8.39
C ILE A 181 -14.81 -20.60 -8.12
N ASP A 182 -13.76 -21.13 -7.51
CA ASP A 182 -13.67 -22.55 -7.12
C ASP A 182 -14.81 -22.96 -6.19
N ILE A 183 -15.07 -22.15 -5.16
CA ILE A 183 -16.18 -22.37 -4.24
C ILE A 183 -17.53 -22.40 -4.97
N ALA A 184 -17.75 -21.46 -5.90
CA ALA A 184 -19.00 -21.38 -6.67
C ALA A 184 -19.18 -22.55 -7.67
N LEU A 185 -18.09 -23.03 -8.26
CA LEU A 185 -18.12 -24.08 -9.30
C LEU A 185 -17.91 -25.50 -8.75
N GLY A 186 -17.49 -25.65 -7.49
CA GLY A 186 -17.13 -26.95 -6.92
C GLY A 186 -15.76 -27.49 -7.36
N GLU A 187 -14.87 -26.64 -7.89
CA GLU A 187 -13.51 -26.99 -8.33
C GLU A 187 -12.47 -26.65 -7.26
N LYS A 188 -11.31 -27.32 -7.21
CA LYS A 188 -10.30 -27.10 -6.15
C LYS A 188 -8.95 -26.54 -6.61
N SER A 189 -8.73 -26.43 -7.92
CA SER A 189 -7.40 -26.13 -8.48
C SER A 189 -6.88 -24.74 -8.10
N ARG A 190 -7.73 -23.70 -8.20
CA ARG A 190 -7.38 -22.31 -7.86
C ARG A 190 -7.35 -22.10 -6.35
N ALA A 191 -8.17 -22.82 -5.59
CA ALA A 191 -8.16 -22.80 -4.13
C ALA A 191 -6.81 -23.30 -3.58
N ILE A 192 -6.22 -24.33 -4.18
CA ILE A 192 -4.88 -24.82 -3.80
C ILE A 192 -3.82 -23.74 -4.09
N ASN A 193 -3.88 -23.07 -5.24
CA ASN A 193 -2.96 -21.96 -5.55
C ASN A 193 -3.07 -20.82 -4.53
N TYR A 194 -4.31 -20.49 -4.12
CA TYR A 194 -4.55 -19.50 -3.07
C TYR A 194 -3.91 -19.90 -1.74
N ILE A 195 -4.09 -21.16 -1.32
CA ILE A 195 -3.51 -21.69 -0.07
C ILE A 195 -1.99 -21.53 -0.08
N ASN A 196 -1.31 -22.01 -1.12
CA ASN A 196 0.15 -21.97 -1.20
C ASN A 196 0.71 -20.54 -1.12
N TRP A 197 0.05 -19.61 -1.82
CA TRP A 197 0.41 -18.19 -1.75
C TRP A 197 0.14 -17.59 -0.37
N ALA A 198 -1.06 -17.80 0.18
CA ALA A 198 -1.49 -17.20 1.43
C ALA A 198 -0.66 -17.71 2.62
N GLU A 199 -0.29 -18.99 2.65
CA GLU A 199 0.61 -19.56 3.66
C GLU A 199 1.97 -18.83 3.65
N THR A 200 2.48 -18.50 2.47
CA THR A 200 3.76 -17.79 2.31
C THR A 200 3.64 -16.31 2.66
N ASP A 201 2.59 -15.62 2.19
CA ASP A 201 2.38 -14.20 2.41
C ASP A 201 2.13 -13.87 3.89
N LEU A 202 1.33 -14.70 4.58
CA LEU A 202 0.95 -14.47 5.97
C LEU A 202 2.12 -14.53 6.96
N VAL A 203 3.24 -15.16 6.60
CA VAL A 203 4.47 -15.15 7.42
C VAL A 203 4.96 -13.72 7.61
N ASN A 204 4.93 -12.92 6.54
CA ASN A 204 5.43 -11.54 6.56
C ASN A 204 4.31 -10.53 6.84
N ASN A 205 3.14 -10.77 6.25
CA ASN A 205 1.99 -9.89 6.19
C ASN A 205 0.72 -10.58 6.73
N PRO A 206 0.59 -10.79 8.05
CA PRO A 206 -0.57 -11.49 8.61
C PRO A 206 -1.84 -10.62 8.60
N ILE A 207 -2.40 -10.33 7.43
CA ILE A 207 -3.54 -9.45 7.23
C ILE A 207 -4.86 -10.19 7.57
N PRO A 208 -5.77 -9.59 8.34
CA PRO A 208 -7.02 -10.24 8.75
C PRO A 208 -7.86 -10.82 7.60
N SER A 209 -7.97 -10.11 6.47
CA SER A 209 -8.73 -10.55 5.30
C SER A 209 -8.14 -11.81 4.66
N THR A 210 -6.81 -11.85 4.48
CA THR A 210 -6.08 -13.03 3.96
C THR A 210 -6.21 -14.21 4.91
N ILE A 211 -6.11 -14.00 6.23
CA ILE A 211 -6.32 -15.04 7.24
C ILE A 211 -7.73 -15.64 7.13
N ASN A 212 -8.76 -14.80 7.03
CA ASN A 212 -10.14 -15.26 6.91
C ASN A 212 -10.38 -16.07 5.63
N ASN A 213 -9.82 -15.62 4.51
CA ASN A 213 -9.91 -16.30 3.22
C ASN A 213 -9.08 -17.60 3.20
N LEU A 214 -7.94 -17.67 3.90
CA LEU A 214 -7.18 -18.91 4.03
C LEU A 214 -7.95 -19.93 4.88
N ALA A 215 -8.57 -19.51 5.97
CA ALA A 215 -9.47 -20.37 6.75
C ALA A 215 -10.64 -20.90 5.89
N LEU A 216 -11.20 -20.05 5.02
CA LEU A 216 -12.21 -20.47 4.03
C LEU A 216 -11.67 -21.58 3.12
N ALA A 217 -10.48 -21.35 2.54
CA ALA A 217 -9.87 -22.25 1.59
C ALA A 217 -9.54 -23.61 2.22
N TYR A 218 -9.10 -23.64 3.48
CA TYR A 218 -8.90 -24.89 4.22
C TYR A 218 -10.20 -25.66 4.46
N VAL A 219 -11.27 -24.99 4.89
CA VAL A 219 -12.57 -25.67 5.06
C VAL A 219 -13.04 -26.23 3.71
N TYR A 220 -12.92 -25.45 2.63
CA TYR A 220 -13.30 -25.83 1.28
C TYR A 220 -12.51 -27.02 0.73
N THR A 221 -11.20 -27.05 1.00
CA THR A 221 -10.32 -28.14 0.58
C THR A 221 -10.35 -29.34 1.52
N GLN A 222 -11.30 -29.40 2.48
CA GLN A 222 -11.49 -30.51 3.42
C GLN A 222 -10.35 -30.65 4.45
N GLN A 223 -9.79 -29.52 4.89
CA GLN A 223 -8.73 -29.43 5.90
C GLN A 223 -9.19 -28.61 7.14
N PRO A 224 -10.31 -28.97 7.80
CA PRO A 224 -10.89 -28.14 8.87
C PRO A 224 -10.00 -28.03 10.11
N LYS A 225 -9.13 -29.02 10.37
CA LYS A 225 -8.15 -28.97 11.47
C LYS A 225 -7.16 -27.81 11.31
N LEU A 226 -6.68 -27.57 10.08
CA LEU A 226 -5.78 -26.45 9.78
C LEU A 226 -6.52 -25.11 9.88
N ALA A 227 -7.75 -25.06 9.38
CA ALA A 227 -8.61 -23.87 9.52
C ALA A 227 -8.79 -23.48 11.00
N LEU A 228 -9.09 -24.45 11.86
CA LEU A 228 -9.30 -24.21 13.29
C LEU A 228 -8.00 -23.73 13.97
N ALA A 229 -6.87 -24.39 13.70
CA ALA A 229 -5.58 -23.99 14.24
C ALA A 229 -5.18 -22.56 13.82
N LEU A 230 -5.38 -22.22 12.54
CA LEU A 230 -5.15 -20.87 12.02
C LEU A 230 -6.03 -19.85 12.74
N MET A 231 -7.33 -20.12 12.86
CA MET A 231 -8.26 -19.16 13.48
C MET A 231 -8.07 -19.03 15.00
N GLN A 232 -7.63 -20.09 15.69
CA GLN A 232 -7.22 -20.01 17.10
C GLN A 232 -6.01 -19.09 17.31
N LYS A 233 -5.05 -19.10 16.37
CA LYS A 233 -3.94 -18.15 16.38
C LYS A 233 -4.43 -16.74 16.03
N ALA A 234 -5.29 -16.63 15.02
CA ALA A 234 -5.81 -15.35 14.54
C ALA A 234 -6.60 -14.58 15.58
N ILE A 235 -7.46 -15.25 16.37
CA ILE A 235 -8.28 -14.56 17.38
C ILE A 235 -7.44 -14.00 18.53
N LYS A 236 -6.31 -14.63 18.86
CA LYS A 236 -5.33 -14.09 19.81
C LYS A 236 -4.58 -12.89 19.24
N MET A 237 -4.29 -12.91 17.93
CA MET A 237 -3.60 -11.82 17.24
C MET A 237 -4.51 -10.61 16.99
N TYR A 238 -5.80 -10.84 16.73
CA TYR A 238 -6.80 -9.83 16.37
C TYR A 238 -8.09 -9.96 17.19
N PRO A 239 -8.02 -9.81 18.53
CA PRO A 239 -9.16 -10.05 19.41
C PRO A 239 -10.30 -9.05 19.19
N ALA A 240 -10.03 -7.86 18.65
CA ALA A 240 -11.04 -6.83 18.35
C ALA A 240 -11.62 -6.91 16.92
N SER A 241 -11.12 -7.81 16.06
CA SER A 241 -11.55 -7.87 14.66
C SER A 241 -12.85 -8.66 14.49
N LYS A 242 -13.95 -7.98 14.13
CA LYS A 242 -15.26 -8.60 13.91
C LYS A 242 -15.23 -9.73 12.89
N GLU A 243 -14.49 -9.54 11.79
CA GLU A 243 -14.40 -10.56 10.73
C GLU A 243 -13.70 -11.83 11.21
N VAL A 244 -12.60 -11.67 11.98
CA VAL A 244 -11.82 -12.80 12.52
C VAL A 244 -12.64 -13.57 13.57
N ILE A 245 -13.30 -12.85 14.48
CA ILE A 245 -14.17 -13.47 15.50
C ILE A 245 -15.30 -14.26 14.83
N GLN A 246 -15.94 -13.68 13.81
CA GLN A 246 -17.01 -14.32 13.09
C GLN A 246 -16.51 -15.60 12.40
N ARG A 247 -15.42 -15.52 11.63
CA ARG A 247 -14.85 -16.68 10.94
C ARG A 247 -14.39 -17.77 11.91
N TYR A 248 -13.86 -17.40 13.07
CA TYR A 248 -13.48 -18.37 14.09
C TYR A 248 -14.68 -19.16 14.60
N ARG A 249 -15.82 -18.49 14.86
CA ARG A 249 -17.06 -19.17 15.28
C ARG A 249 -17.59 -20.10 14.19
N GLU A 250 -17.60 -19.64 12.94
CA GLU A 250 -18.04 -20.44 11.78
C GLU A 250 -17.23 -21.75 11.67
N VAL A 251 -15.89 -21.64 11.75
CA VAL A 251 -14.97 -22.79 11.69
C VAL A 251 -15.10 -23.69 12.93
N GLN A 252 -15.26 -23.10 14.13
CA GLN A 252 -15.38 -23.85 15.38
C GLN A 252 -16.67 -24.67 15.46
N GLN A 253 -17.77 -24.13 14.93
CA GLN A 253 -19.07 -24.82 14.86
C GLN A 253 -19.12 -25.88 13.75
N GLY A 254 -18.11 -25.93 12.87
CA GLY A 254 -18.08 -26.85 11.74
C GLY A 254 -19.15 -26.57 10.71
N LEU A 255 -19.55 -25.29 10.54
CA LEU A 255 -20.57 -24.90 9.57
C LEU A 255 -20.15 -25.28 8.15
N GLU A 256 -21.12 -25.63 7.31
CA GLU A 256 -20.89 -25.81 5.89
C GLU A 256 -20.64 -24.45 5.23
N ILE A 257 -19.96 -24.46 4.09
CA ILE A 257 -19.55 -23.22 3.39
C ILE A 257 -20.76 -22.41 2.91
N SER A 258 -21.89 -23.07 2.64
CA SER A 258 -23.17 -22.43 2.32
C SER A 258 -23.69 -21.55 3.45
N ASP A 259 -23.32 -21.85 4.70
CA ASP A 259 -23.82 -21.17 5.90
C ASP A 259 -22.89 -20.04 6.36
N PHE A 260 -21.75 -19.85 5.69
CA PHE A 260 -20.82 -18.78 6.00
C PHE A 260 -21.45 -17.44 5.60
N LYS A 261 -21.43 -16.47 6.51
CA LYS A 261 -22.00 -15.12 6.26
C LYS A 261 -21.04 -14.27 5.42
N ARG A 262 -20.98 -14.57 4.12
CA ARG A 262 -20.49 -13.70 3.03
C ARG A 262 -21.09 -14.17 1.72
N ASP A 263 -21.65 -13.27 0.92
CA ASP A 263 -22.16 -13.58 -0.43
C ASP A 263 -20.99 -14.04 -1.32
N VAL A 264 -20.77 -15.35 -1.44
CA VAL A 264 -19.86 -15.95 -2.43
C VAL A 264 -20.58 -16.00 -3.78
N LYS A 265 -21.04 -14.85 -4.28
CA LYS A 265 -21.62 -14.76 -5.63
C LYS A 265 -20.53 -14.30 -6.59
N SER A 266 -20.12 -15.22 -7.46
CA SER A 266 -19.18 -14.93 -8.54
C SER A 266 -19.82 -15.26 -9.89
N ASP A 267 -20.12 -14.22 -10.69
CA ASP A 267 -20.66 -14.34 -12.06
C ASP A 267 -19.60 -14.80 -13.11
N ALA A 268 -18.53 -15.47 -12.69
CA ALA A 268 -17.44 -15.86 -13.59
C ALA A 268 -17.76 -17.17 -14.34
N GLY A 269 -17.77 -17.11 -15.68
CA GLY A 269 -17.82 -18.30 -16.54
C GLY A 269 -16.48 -19.07 -16.57
N ARG A 270 -16.55 -20.36 -16.94
CA ARG A 270 -15.46 -21.37 -16.94
C ARG A 270 -14.18 -21.01 -17.74
N SER A 271 -14.16 -19.95 -18.55
CA SER A 271 -13.12 -19.71 -19.57
C SER A 271 -12.10 -18.62 -19.26
N GLN A 272 -12.08 -18.05 -18.04
CA GLN A 272 -11.18 -16.94 -17.73
C GLN A 272 -9.98 -17.40 -16.89
N GLY A 273 -8.78 -17.33 -17.49
CA GLY A 273 -7.52 -17.67 -16.83
C GLY A 273 -7.09 -16.59 -15.81
N GLN A 274 -6.43 -17.02 -14.74
CA GLN A 274 -5.84 -16.14 -13.74
C GLN A 274 -4.76 -15.25 -14.38
N ALA A 275 -4.67 -13.99 -13.93
CA ALA A 275 -3.55 -13.13 -14.31
C ALA A 275 -2.28 -13.68 -13.65
N ASN A 276 -1.29 -14.06 -14.46
CA ASN A 276 0.04 -14.44 -13.99
C ASN A 276 0.89 -13.17 -13.79
N PRO A 277 1.69 -13.12 -12.71
CA PRO A 277 2.67 -12.06 -12.50
C PRO A 277 3.77 -12.07 -13.57
#